data_AF-A0A2W7RM97-F1
#
_entry.id   AF-A0A2W7RM97-F1
#
_cell.length_a   1.000
_cell.length_b   1.000
_cell.length_c   1.000
_cell.angle_alpha   90.00
_cell.angle_beta   90.00
_cell.angle_gamma   90.00
#
_symmetry.space_group_name_H-M   'P 1'
#
loop_
_entity.id
_entity.type
_entity.pdbx_description
1 polymer ?
#
loop_
_entity_poly.entity_id
_entity_poly.type
_entity_poly.pdbx_seq_one_letter_code
_entity_poly.pdbx_strand_id
1 'polypeptide(L)'
;MIYLIWGVLNILLILSWLWIGFSLFFRRKNIAVGNSRPYSIFFVVGLLVLLSAKSKDSVAPKMSYNKPTTVTIVETGKTLTNHISIVSIRDKESGEILTQYTDSNLTGFMSGLDWEQSGVYESDGKLEVNGILSWRLFGINFFSQSKSFTEVISE
;
A
#
# COMPACT_ATOMS: atom_id res chain seq x y z
N MET A 1 -10.71 0.00 -12.25
CA MET A 1 -12.04 0.19 -11.59
C MET A 1 -12.14 -0.51 -10.24
N ILE A 2 -11.76 -1.80 -10.14
CA ILE A 2 -11.81 -2.53 -8.86
C ILE A 2 -11.03 -1.86 -7.72
N TYR A 3 -9.87 -1.28 -8.01
CA TYR A 3 -9.04 -0.56 -7.03
C TYR A 3 -9.76 0.64 -6.39
N LEU A 4 -10.48 1.42 -7.21
CA LEU A 4 -11.25 2.57 -6.73
C LEU A 4 -12.40 2.11 -5.86
N ILE A 5 -13.17 1.11 -6.32
CA ILE A 5 -14.31 0.54 -5.56
C ILE A 5 -13.83 0.05 -4.20
N TRP A 6 -12.70 -0.66 -4.17
CA TRP A 6 -12.10 -1.17 -2.94
C TRP A 6 -11.72 -0.04 -1.97
N GLY A 7 -11.07 1.00 -2.47
CA GLY A 7 -10.67 2.12 -1.62
C GLY A 7 -11.84 2.96 -1.11
N VAL A 8 -12.91 3.12 -1.90
CA VAL A 8 -14.17 3.74 -1.45
C VAL A 8 -14.82 2.89 -0.36
N LEU A 9 -14.90 1.57 -0.54
CA LEU A 9 -15.43 0.65 0.46
C LEU A 9 -14.65 0.77 1.78
N ASN A 10 -13.32 0.80 1.71
CA ASN A 10 -12.47 0.94 2.89
C ASN A 10 -12.69 2.28 3.62
N ILE A 11 -12.88 3.39 2.88
CA ILE A 11 -13.23 4.69 3.47
C ILE A 11 -14.59 4.67 4.15
N LEU A 12 -15.62 4.14 3.49
CA LEU A 12 -16.96 4.04 4.05
C LEU A 12 -16.98 3.23 5.36
N LEU A 13 -16.18 2.17 5.41
CA LEU A 13 -16.03 1.33 6.61
C LEU A 13 -15.36 2.11 7.75
N ILE A 14 -14.29 2.85 7.47
CA ILE A 14 -13.63 3.72 8.47
C ILE A 14 -14.58 4.81 8.97
N LEU A 15 -15.29 5.49 8.06
CA LEU A 15 -16.27 6.52 8.42
C LEU A 15 -17.41 5.95 9.27
N SER A 16 -17.90 4.75 8.94
CA SER A 16 -18.93 4.07 9.72
C SER A 16 -18.42 3.73 11.12
N TRP A 17 -17.19 3.23 11.24
CA TRP A 17 -16.56 2.94 12.53
C TRP A 17 -16.39 4.21 13.38
N LEU A 18 -15.92 5.32 12.78
CA LEU A 18 -15.80 6.61 13.45
C LEU A 18 -17.16 7.17 13.90
N TRP A 19 -18.18 7.05 13.06
CA TRP A 19 -19.55 7.47 13.39
C TRP A 19 -20.11 6.67 14.57
N ILE A 20 -19.88 5.35 14.60
CA ILE A 20 -20.26 4.51 15.73
C ILE A 20 -19.53 4.97 17.00
N GLY A 21 -18.21 5.18 16.92
CA GLY A 21 -17.42 5.71 18.03
C GLY A 21 -18.00 7.03 18.57
N PHE A 22 -18.21 8.01 17.69
CA PHE A 22 -18.82 9.29 18.05
C PHE A 22 -20.21 9.12 18.69
N SER A 23 -21.05 8.22 18.15
CA SER A 23 -22.36 7.95 18.72
C SER A 23 -22.29 7.40 20.16
N LEU A 24 -21.32 6.52 20.43
CA LEU A 24 -21.10 5.94 21.76
C LEU A 24 -20.60 6.97 22.77
N PHE A 25 -19.70 7.87 22.36
CA PHE A 25 -19.14 8.91 23.25
C PHE A 25 -20.10 10.09 23.49
N PHE A 26 -20.77 10.58 22.44
CA PHE A 26 -21.54 11.83 22.51
C PHE A 26 -23.05 11.64 22.75
N ARG A 27 -23.65 10.50 22.37
CA ARG A 27 -25.11 10.26 22.57
C ARG A 27 -25.41 9.45 23.82
N ARG A 28 -24.82 9.84 24.96
CA ARG A 28 -24.92 9.13 26.25
C ARG A 28 -26.33 9.03 26.86
N LYS A 29 -27.36 9.68 26.29
CA LYS A 29 -28.70 9.78 26.91
C LYS A 29 -29.85 9.01 26.23
N ASN A 30 -29.75 8.60 24.96
CA ASN A 30 -30.92 8.06 24.23
C ASN A 30 -30.71 6.68 23.57
N ILE A 31 -29.57 6.02 23.77
CA ILE A 31 -29.35 4.70 23.20
C ILE A 31 -29.98 3.66 24.14
N ALA A 32 -31.21 3.25 23.83
CA ALA A 32 -31.92 2.20 24.54
C ALA A 32 -31.02 0.98 24.73
N VAL A 33 -30.89 0.54 25.98
CA VAL A 33 -29.89 -0.41 26.52
C VAL A 33 -29.88 -1.79 25.83
N GLY A 34 -30.85 -2.09 24.97
CA GLY A 34 -30.94 -3.34 24.20
C GLY A 34 -30.23 -3.33 22.83
N ASN A 35 -30.20 -2.20 22.11
CA ASN A 35 -29.83 -2.19 20.68
C ASN A 35 -28.36 -1.74 20.41
N SER A 36 -27.61 -1.33 21.44
CA SER A 36 -26.23 -0.84 21.32
C SER A 36 -25.16 -1.94 21.28
N ARG A 37 -25.50 -3.16 21.71
CA ARG A 37 -24.56 -4.27 21.89
C ARG A 37 -23.73 -4.60 20.63
N PRO A 38 -24.31 -4.79 19.43
CA PRO A 38 -23.51 -5.12 18.24
C PRO A 38 -22.57 -3.97 17.83
N TYR A 39 -23.01 -2.71 17.98
CA TYR A 39 -22.19 -1.54 17.65
C TYR A 39 -20.97 -1.43 18.57
N SER A 40 -21.13 -1.75 19.87
CA SER A 40 -20.02 -1.76 20.82
C SER A 40 -18.97 -2.83 20.50
N ILE A 41 -19.40 -4.03 20.10
CA ILE A 41 -18.50 -5.12 19.70
C ILE A 41 -17.73 -4.71 18.44
N PHE A 42 -18.42 -4.20 17.42
CA PHE A 42 -17.78 -3.73 16.19
C PHE A 42 -16.76 -2.62 16.47
N PHE A 43 -17.08 -1.69 17.37
CA PHE A 43 -16.16 -0.63 17.77
C PHE A 43 -14.89 -1.18 18.46
N VAL A 44 -15.07 -2.09 19.43
CA VAL A 44 -13.95 -2.71 20.17
C VAL A 44 -13.06 -3.54 19.25
N VAL A 45 -13.64 -4.35 18.37
CA VAL A 45 -12.87 -5.11 17.36
C VAL A 45 -12.06 -4.15 16.50
N GLY A 46 -12.67 -3.05 16.04
CA GLY A 46 -11.95 -2.09 15.24
C GLY A 46 -10.82 -1.38 15.99
N LEU A 47 -11.02 -1.09 17.29
CA LEU A 47 -9.97 -0.56 18.15
C LEU A 47 -8.80 -1.54 18.30
N LEU A 48 -9.09 -2.83 18.50
CA LEU A 48 -8.07 -3.87 18.59
C LEU A 48 -7.24 -3.99 17.30
N VAL A 49 -7.88 -3.85 16.13
CA VAL A 49 -7.18 -3.87 14.84
C VAL A 49 -6.24 -2.67 14.69
N LEU A 50 -6.68 -1.47 15.10
CA LEU A 50 -5.82 -0.28 15.10
C LEU A 50 -4.63 -0.42 16.06
N LEU A 51 -4.85 -0.98 17.25
CA LEU A 51 -3.79 -1.24 18.23
C LEU A 51 -2.82 -2.35 17.77
N SER A 52 -3.31 -3.30 16.97
CA SER A 52 -2.51 -4.40 16.43
C SER A 52 -1.72 -4.02 15.17
N ALA A 53 -1.99 -2.84 14.60
CA ALA A 53 -1.24 -2.33 13.46
C ALA A 53 0.20 -2.03 13.90
N LYS A 54 1.10 -2.98 13.65
CA LYS A 54 2.54 -2.74 13.82
C LYS A 54 2.96 -1.61 12.88
N SER A 55 3.73 -0.65 13.38
CA SER A 55 4.55 0.19 12.51
C SER A 55 5.44 -0.74 11.68
N LYS A 56 5.43 -0.60 10.35
CA LYS A 56 6.50 -1.16 9.50
C LYS A 56 7.78 -0.38 9.80
N ASP A 57 8.35 -0.57 10.98
CA ASP A 57 9.72 -0.14 11.30
C ASP A 57 10.66 -1.18 10.72
N SER A 58 10.80 -1.14 9.40
CA SER A 58 11.86 -1.86 8.70
C SER A 58 12.39 -0.95 7.61
N VAL A 59 12.97 0.18 8.02
CA VAL A 59 14.06 0.77 7.23
C VAL A 59 15.21 -0.21 7.38
N ALA A 60 15.25 -1.25 6.54
CA ALA A 60 16.51 -1.94 6.28
C ALA A 60 17.54 -0.83 5.98
N PRO A 61 18.73 -0.84 6.59
CA PRO A 61 19.71 0.20 6.34
C PRO A 61 19.92 0.26 4.83
N LYS A 62 19.46 1.35 4.20
CA LYS A 62 19.69 1.60 2.78
C LYS A 62 21.22 1.62 2.64
N MET A 63 21.79 0.52 2.15
CA MET A 63 23.22 0.47 1.91
C MET A 63 23.54 1.65 0.99
N SER A 64 24.46 2.52 1.38
CA SER A 64 24.82 3.66 0.55
C SER A 64 25.76 3.15 -0.53
N TYR A 65 25.34 3.25 -1.80
CA TYR A 65 26.24 2.97 -2.92
C TYR A 65 27.16 4.18 -3.11
N ASN A 66 28.45 4.00 -2.85
CA ASN A 66 29.43 5.10 -2.78
C ASN A 66 30.07 5.44 -4.14
N LYS A 67 29.38 5.14 -5.23
CA LYS A 67 29.80 5.48 -6.60
C LYS A 67 28.76 6.37 -7.26
N PRO A 68 29.13 7.16 -8.28
CA PRO A 68 28.16 7.97 -8.99
C PRO A 68 27.07 7.09 -9.61
N THR A 69 25.81 7.45 -9.36
CA THR A 69 24.63 6.72 -9.84
C THR A 69 23.71 7.62 -10.64
N THR A 70 23.00 7.03 -11.59
CA THR A 70 21.86 7.65 -12.25
C THR A 70 20.58 7.15 -11.61
N VAL A 71 19.71 8.07 -11.18
CA VAL A 71 18.40 7.73 -10.61
C VAL A 71 17.33 8.07 -11.65
N THR A 72 16.54 7.08 -12.03
CA THR A 72 15.39 7.26 -12.91
C THR A 72 14.12 6.84 -12.18
N ILE A 73 13.12 7.72 -12.19
CA ILE A 73 11.80 7.41 -11.65
C ILE A 73 10.90 7.08 -12.82
N VAL A 74 10.36 5.88 -12.80
CA VAL A 74 9.56 5.32 -13.88
C VAL A 74 8.19 4.96 -13.33
N GLU A 75 7.13 5.33 -14.05
CA GLU A 75 5.76 5.04 -13.64
C GLU A 75 5.16 3.97 -14.54
N THR A 76 4.73 2.86 -13.94
CA THR A 76 4.11 1.75 -14.67
C THR A 76 2.81 1.30 -14.00
N GLY A 77 2.07 0.38 -14.65
CA GLY A 77 0.83 -0.16 -14.10
C GLY A 77 -0.25 0.89 -13.85
N LYS A 78 -0.27 1.96 -14.66
CA LYS A 78 -1.18 3.09 -14.50
C LYS A 78 -2.63 2.64 -14.53
N THR A 79 -3.36 2.98 -13.48
CA THR A 79 -4.81 2.86 -13.40
C THR A 79 -5.41 4.27 -13.28
N LEU A 80 -6.74 4.35 -13.23
CA LEU A 80 -7.43 5.64 -13.07
C LEU A 80 -6.98 6.41 -11.81
N THR A 81 -6.57 5.72 -10.75
CA THR A 81 -6.39 6.33 -9.44
C THR A 81 -5.03 6.06 -8.80
N ASN A 82 -4.27 5.10 -9.34
CA ASN A 82 -2.96 4.73 -8.80
C ASN A 82 -2.04 4.22 -9.89
N HIS A 83 -0.75 4.18 -9.57
CA HIS A 83 0.29 3.62 -10.42
C HIS A 83 1.42 3.07 -9.54
N ILE A 84 2.28 2.24 -10.11
CA ILE A 84 3.52 1.81 -9.46
C ILE A 84 4.62 2.77 -9.91
N SER A 85 5.26 3.41 -8.95
CA SER A 85 6.47 4.20 -9.17
C SER A 85 7.68 3.33 -8.84
N ILE A 86 8.57 3.19 -9.80
CA ILE A 86 9.81 2.45 -9.68
C ILE A 86 10.94 3.48 -9.64
N VAL A 87 11.74 3.46 -8.58
CA VAL A 87 12.95 4.25 -8.45
C VAL A 87 14.12 3.36 -8.85
N SER A 88 14.49 3.41 -10.12
CA SER A 88 15.61 2.65 -10.67
C SER A 88 16.92 3.38 -10.40
N ILE A 89 17.86 2.68 -9.77
CA ILE A 89 19.21 3.20 -9.50
C ILE A 89 20.19 2.41 -10.38
N ARG A 90 20.95 3.13 -11.20
CA ARG A 90 21.96 2.56 -12.11
C ARG A 90 23.35 3.05 -11.76
N ASP A 91 24.35 2.20 -11.98
CA ASP A 91 25.74 2.62 -11.95
C ASP A 91 26.03 3.55 -13.14
N LYS A 92 26.70 4.68 -12.90
CA LYS A 92 27.00 5.67 -13.95
C LYS A 92 28.06 5.20 -14.94
N GLU A 93 28.96 4.30 -14.54
CA GLU A 93 30.07 3.81 -15.35
C GLU A 93 29.64 2.61 -16.22
N SER A 94 28.96 1.63 -15.63
CA SER A 94 28.53 0.42 -16.36
C SER A 94 27.14 0.55 -17.00
N GLY A 95 26.30 1.47 -16.53
CA GLY A 95 24.90 1.59 -16.94
C GLY A 95 23.98 0.47 -16.40
N GLU A 96 24.53 -0.48 -15.65
CA GLU A 96 23.80 -1.62 -15.10
C GLU A 96 22.85 -1.19 -13.98
N ILE A 97 21.69 -1.83 -13.90
CA ILE A 97 20.75 -1.63 -12.81
C ILE A 97 21.27 -2.25 -11.51
N LEU A 98 21.22 -1.47 -10.44
CA LEU A 98 21.54 -1.94 -9.11
C LEU A 98 20.24 -2.41 -8.43
N THR A 99 19.84 -3.64 -8.69
CA THR A 99 18.57 -4.24 -8.24
C THR A 99 18.34 -4.12 -6.73
N GLN A 100 19.41 -4.23 -5.92
CA GLN A 100 19.37 -4.09 -4.46
C GLN A 100 19.07 -2.66 -3.96
N TYR A 101 19.18 -1.66 -4.83
CA TYR A 101 18.88 -0.25 -4.55
C TYR A 101 17.64 0.24 -5.29
N THR A 102 17.14 -0.54 -6.26
CA THR A 102 15.90 -0.26 -6.95
C THR A 102 14.71 -0.66 -6.08
N ASP A 103 13.81 0.29 -5.88
CA ASP A 103 12.60 0.11 -5.06
C ASP A 103 11.37 0.50 -5.86
N SER A 104 10.22 -0.04 -5.48
CA SER A 104 8.95 0.25 -6.11
C SER A 104 7.87 0.45 -5.08
N ASN A 105 7.11 1.50 -5.28
CA ASN A 105 6.04 1.91 -4.39
C ASN A 105 4.77 2.10 -5.21
N LEU A 106 3.66 1.58 -4.68
CA LEU A 106 2.34 1.99 -5.17
C LEU A 106 2.12 3.45 -4.75
N THR A 107 1.62 4.26 -5.66
CA THR A 107 1.41 5.70 -5.47
C THR A 107 0.02 6.11 -5.96
N GLY A 108 -0.54 7.19 -5.40
CA GLY A 108 -1.86 7.72 -5.72
C GLY A 108 -2.90 7.37 -4.66
N PHE A 109 -4.12 7.03 -5.08
CA PHE A 109 -5.18 6.58 -4.17
C PHE A 109 -5.03 5.09 -3.86
N MET A 110 -4.63 4.80 -2.64
CA MET A 110 -4.18 3.47 -2.20
C MET A 110 -4.99 2.94 -1.01
N SER A 111 -6.16 3.53 -0.74
CA SER A 111 -6.98 3.11 0.41
C SER A 111 -7.26 1.61 0.34
N GLY A 112 -6.76 0.86 1.31
CA GLY A 112 -6.94 -0.59 1.36
C GLY A 112 -6.11 -1.38 0.35
N LEU A 113 -5.09 -0.79 -0.28
CA LEU A 113 -4.14 -1.47 -1.16
C LEU A 113 -2.74 -1.36 -0.58
N ASP A 114 -2.02 -2.48 -0.51
CA ASP A 114 -0.61 -2.52 -0.10
C ASP A 114 0.20 -3.23 -1.17
N TRP A 115 1.34 -2.66 -1.53
CA TRP A 115 2.29 -3.23 -2.49
C TRP A 115 3.57 -3.61 -1.76
N GLU A 116 4.04 -4.82 -2.00
CA GLU A 116 5.29 -5.31 -1.45
C GLU A 116 6.15 -5.87 -2.58
N GLN A 117 7.24 -5.16 -2.90
CA GLN A 117 8.20 -5.61 -3.90
C GLN A 117 8.88 -6.91 -3.43
N SER A 118 8.94 -7.89 -4.33
CA SER A 118 9.69 -9.14 -4.12
C SER A 118 10.96 -9.23 -4.98
N GLY A 119 11.02 -8.50 -6.10
CA GLY A 119 12.22 -8.49 -6.94
C GLY A 119 12.13 -7.54 -8.13
N VAL A 120 13.30 -7.27 -8.73
CA VAL A 120 13.46 -6.42 -9.90
C VAL A 120 14.36 -7.16 -10.89
N TYR A 121 13.95 -7.19 -12.15
CA TYR A 121 14.64 -7.87 -13.24
C TYR A 121 14.74 -6.94 -14.44
N GLU A 122 15.87 -6.95 -15.13
CA GLU A 122 16.05 -6.24 -16.39
C GLU A 122 16.37 -7.25 -17.49
N SER A 123 15.60 -7.26 -18.57
CA SER A 123 15.81 -8.13 -19.74
C SER A 123 15.38 -7.40 -21.01
N ASP A 124 16.22 -7.43 -22.05
CA ASP A 124 15.93 -6.85 -23.37
C ASP A 124 15.44 -5.38 -23.33
N GLY A 125 16.07 -4.54 -22.49
CA GLY A 125 15.71 -3.12 -22.33
C GLY A 125 14.37 -2.88 -21.61
N LYS A 126 13.81 -3.92 -20.98
CA LYS A 126 12.60 -3.84 -20.16
C LYS A 126 12.93 -4.03 -18.70
N LEU A 127 12.37 -3.15 -17.88
CA LEU A 127 12.41 -3.25 -16.43
C LEU A 127 11.15 -3.95 -15.95
N GLU A 128 11.30 -5.11 -15.32
CA GLU A 128 10.21 -5.85 -14.71
C GLU A 128 10.34 -5.81 -13.19
N VAL A 129 9.26 -5.40 -12.52
CA VAL A 129 9.18 -5.40 -11.06
C VAL A 129 8.10 -6.36 -10.61
N ASN A 130 8.51 -7.28 -9.75
CA ASN A 130 7.70 -8.35 -9.20
C ASN A 130 7.38 -8.06 -7.74
N GLY A 131 6.19 -8.44 -7.31
CA GLY A 131 5.75 -8.22 -5.95
C GLY A 131 4.34 -8.74 -5.68
N ILE A 132 3.88 -8.50 -4.46
CA ILE A 132 2.57 -8.92 -3.97
C ILE A 132 1.71 -7.67 -3.79
N LEU A 133 0.60 -7.62 -4.53
CA LEU A 133 -0.46 -6.64 -4.29
C LEU A 133 -1.47 -7.24 -3.30
N SER A 134 -1.73 -6.54 -2.21
CA SER A 134 -2.64 -6.99 -1.15
C SER A 134 -3.81 -6.02 -0.98
N TRP A 135 -5.00 -6.58 -0.83
CA TRP A 135 -6.25 -5.86 -0.61
C TRP A 135 -6.64 -5.99 0.84
N ARG A 136 -6.55 -4.87 1.56
CA ARG A 136 -6.90 -4.76 2.96
C ARG A 136 -8.22 -4.03 3.13
N LEU A 137 -9.04 -4.49 4.07
CA LEU A 137 -10.17 -3.73 4.59
C LEU A 137 -9.94 -3.51 6.07
N PHE A 138 -9.98 -2.25 6.49
CA PHE A 138 -9.80 -1.88 7.89
C PHE A 138 -8.50 -2.45 8.49
N GLY A 139 -7.42 -2.53 7.70
CA GLY A 139 -6.12 -3.09 8.12
C GLY A 139 -6.01 -4.62 8.02
N ILE A 140 -7.10 -5.35 7.85
CA ILE A 140 -7.09 -6.82 7.70
C ILE A 140 -6.87 -7.18 6.23
N ASN A 141 -5.93 -8.10 5.95
CA ASN A 141 -5.70 -8.60 4.59
C ASN A 141 -6.78 -9.61 4.18
N PHE A 142 -7.49 -9.34 3.09
CA PHE A 142 -8.53 -10.21 2.55
C PHE A 142 -8.06 -11.02 1.34
N PHE A 143 -7.22 -10.41 0.51
CA PHE A 143 -6.78 -11.03 -0.73
C PHE A 143 -5.38 -10.52 -1.07
N SER A 144 -4.53 -11.41 -1.58
CA SER A 144 -3.20 -11.08 -2.08
C SER A 144 -2.98 -11.75 -3.42
N GLN A 145 -2.35 -11.03 -4.34
CA GLN A 145 -2.05 -11.52 -5.68
C GLN A 145 -0.62 -11.16 -6.06
N SER A 146 0.12 -12.15 -6.57
CA SER A 146 1.41 -11.90 -7.22
C SER A 146 1.17 -11.11 -8.52
N LYS A 147 1.90 -10.00 -8.68
CA LYS A 147 1.82 -9.14 -9.86
C LYS A 147 3.22 -8.79 -10.34
N SER A 148 3.30 -8.64 -11.65
CA SER A 148 4.48 -8.20 -12.39
C SER A 148 4.12 -6.95 -13.16
N PHE A 149 4.93 -5.93 -13.06
CA PHE A 149 4.79 -4.70 -13.84
C PHE A 149 6.03 -4.51 -14.70
N THR A 150 5.84 -4.26 -15.99
CA THR A 150 6.92 -4.13 -16.95
C THR A 150 6.87 -2.75 -17.58
N GLU A 151 8.01 -2.08 -17.63
CA GLU A 151 8.18 -0.83 -18.37
C GLU A 151 9.33 -0.93 -19.37
N VAL A 152 9.18 -0.28 -20.52
CA VAL A 152 10.26 -0.14 -21.52
C VAL A 152 11.13 1.04 -21.10
N ILE A 153 12.42 0.81 -20.93
CA ILE A 153 13.38 1.88 -20.69
C ILE A 153 13.71 2.46 -22.07
N SER A 154 13.12 3.60 -22.43
CA SER A 154 13.59 4.35 -23.60
C SER A 154 14.89 5.06 -23.23
N GLU A 155 15.97 4.73 -23.92
CA GLU A 155 17.23 5.50 -23.92
C GLU A 155 17.01 6.95 -24.43
#